data_AF-A0ABD4V6P1-F1
#
_entry.id   AF-A0ABD4V6P1-F1
#
_cell.length_a   1.000
_cell.length_b   1.000
_cell.length_c   1.000
_cell.angle_alpha   90.00
_cell.angle_beta   90.00
_cell.angle_gamma   90.00
#
_symmetry.space_group_name_H-M   'P 1'
#
loop_
_entity.id
_entity.type
_entity.pdbx_description
1 polymer ?
#
loop_
_entity_poly.entity_id
_entity_poly.type
_entity_poly.pdbx_seq_one_letter_code
_entity_poly.pdbx_strand_id
1 'polypeptide(L)'
;MRRDQPPRPLAVGNVVTVYSDALGAWTASQVTGFDVAAQCAAVLELDWSGPEPRTVADLGDDVRPLRLTHHSWGGKVSHCNHGWILPRSFTVIGSLPSLVTAPSYSYGPTWGRGEQLARQRHWDSGDREDWNAPYALTCTADELADEHTRDVVQAGVKHLTVHGISRLDCARLVSAFPNLTRLSLSGNLGTLTSAAVLNQLPRLQGLTIRDLFGMEPTDCLLPRQVPEVEDVSLYGIPADYAAATRKTWRPHMRHGVELDIRGARKAEWVAANAANPLRDWDGREHIPRTSYRKAVTQYKATRDAFLSEIASGEQHGSILEIGRAFGAAFNTLDRRTGFIETVEREELFDALDFLAGEAQTAAGHDLSTARAALIEGVDSIRDW
;
A
#
# COMPACT_ATOMS: atom_id res chain seq x y z
N MET A 1 11.88 -25.00 -0.34
CA MET A 1 10.56 -25.02 -0.99
C MET A 1 10.77 -25.11 -2.47
N ARG A 2 10.01 -25.97 -3.18
CA ARG A 2 9.97 -25.91 -4.64
C ARG A 2 9.43 -24.53 -5.02
N ARG A 3 10.08 -23.81 -5.92
CA ARG A 3 9.68 -22.45 -6.31
C ARG A 3 8.39 -22.40 -7.13
N ASP A 4 7.92 -23.57 -7.56
CA ASP A 4 6.86 -23.72 -8.56
C ASP A 4 5.55 -24.28 -7.96
N GLN A 5 5.43 -24.30 -6.63
CA GLN A 5 4.25 -24.80 -5.92
C GLN A 5 3.90 -23.94 -4.70
N PRO A 6 2.60 -23.80 -4.38
CA PRO A 6 2.13 -23.16 -3.15
C PRO A 6 2.79 -23.75 -1.89
N PRO A 7 3.21 -22.91 -0.92
CA PRO A 7 3.78 -23.38 0.35
C PRO A 7 2.86 -24.25 1.21
N ARG A 8 1.54 -24.00 1.16
CA ARG A 8 0.49 -24.86 1.72
C ARG A 8 -0.23 -25.57 0.57
N PRO A 9 -0.59 -26.86 0.70
CA PRO A 9 -1.32 -27.58 -0.36
C PRO A 9 -2.57 -26.82 -0.78
N LEU A 10 -2.64 -26.49 -2.07
CA LEU A 10 -3.74 -25.80 -2.71
C LEU A 10 -3.78 -26.26 -4.18
N ALA A 11 -4.97 -26.52 -4.70
CA ALA A 11 -5.19 -27.01 -6.06
C ALA A 11 -6.34 -26.28 -6.74
N VAL A 12 -6.31 -26.26 -8.08
CA VAL A 12 -7.43 -25.78 -8.88
C VAL A 12 -8.68 -26.60 -8.56
N GLY A 13 -9.82 -25.91 -8.41
CA GLY A 13 -11.09 -26.46 -7.99
C GLY A 13 -11.29 -26.49 -6.48
N ASN A 14 -10.24 -26.31 -5.66
CA ASN A 14 -10.42 -26.24 -4.21
C ASN A 14 -11.34 -25.09 -3.83
N VAL A 15 -12.26 -25.38 -2.90
CA VAL A 15 -13.09 -24.39 -2.24
C VAL A 15 -12.49 -24.10 -0.87
N VAL A 16 -12.24 -22.84 -0.61
CA VAL A 16 -11.74 -22.33 0.66
C VAL A 16 -12.82 -21.52 1.36
N THR A 17 -12.81 -21.53 2.69
CA THR A 17 -13.74 -20.74 3.51
C THR A 17 -13.00 -19.92 4.54
N VAL A 18 -13.58 -18.77 4.90
CA VAL A 18 -13.10 -17.86 5.93
C VAL A 18 -14.28 -17.18 6.61
N TYR A 19 -14.13 -16.84 7.89
CA TYR A 19 -15.12 -16.01 8.59
C TYR A 19 -15.01 -14.54 8.15
N SER A 20 -16.14 -13.95 7.81
CA SER A 20 -16.26 -12.55 7.39
C SER A 20 -16.82 -11.70 8.52
N ASP A 21 -16.02 -10.76 9.03
CA ASP A 21 -16.50 -9.75 9.98
C ASP A 21 -17.58 -8.85 9.34
N ALA A 22 -17.51 -8.61 8.03
CA ALA A 22 -18.47 -7.81 7.27
C ALA A 22 -19.88 -8.38 7.30
N LEU A 23 -19.98 -9.72 7.22
CA LEU A 23 -21.25 -10.44 7.11
C LEU A 23 -21.67 -11.10 8.41
N GLY A 24 -20.78 -11.19 9.41
CA GLY A 24 -21.01 -11.99 10.61
C GLY A 24 -21.23 -13.47 10.31
N ALA A 25 -20.66 -13.96 9.21
CA ALA A 25 -20.91 -15.28 8.64
C ALA A 25 -19.67 -15.80 7.91
N TRP A 26 -19.64 -17.11 7.64
CA TRP A 26 -18.61 -17.70 6.79
C TRP A 26 -18.90 -17.43 5.33
N THR A 27 -17.85 -17.22 4.54
CA THR A 27 -17.91 -17.08 3.09
C THR A 27 -17.05 -18.13 2.42
N ALA A 28 -17.19 -18.28 1.10
CA ALA A 28 -16.44 -19.26 0.35
C ALA A 28 -15.90 -18.68 -0.96
N SER A 29 -14.74 -19.20 -1.38
CA SER A 29 -14.08 -18.86 -2.63
C SER A 29 -13.53 -20.12 -3.29
N GLN A 30 -13.49 -20.14 -4.62
CA GLN A 30 -12.90 -21.23 -5.39
C GLN A 30 -11.55 -20.80 -5.97
N VAL A 31 -10.54 -21.67 -5.88
CA VAL A 31 -9.28 -21.50 -6.62
C VAL A 31 -9.49 -21.98 -8.05
N THR A 32 -9.29 -21.10 -9.02
CA THR A 32 -9.60 -21.36 -10.44
C THR A 32 -8.36 -21.57 -11.29
N GLY A 33 -7.19 -21.14 -10.82
CA GLY A 33 -5.93 -21.23 -11.56
C GLY A 33 -4.73 -20.76 -10.74
N PHE A 34 -3.54 -20.90 -11.33
CA PHE A 34 -2.29 -20.40 -10.78
C PHE A 34 -1.48 -19.69 -11.85
N ASP A 35 -0.90 -18.55 -11.50
CA ASP A 35 0.20 -17.94 -12.23
C ASP A 35 1.51 -18.28 -11.50
N VAL A 36 2.25 -19.25 -12.03
CA VAL A 36 3.49 -19.74 -11.41
C VAL A 36 4.60 -18.69 -11.48
N ALA A 37 4.60 -17.84 -12.51
CA ALA A 37 5.62 -16.80 -12.68
C ALA A 37 5.43 -15.67 -11.67
N ALA A 38 4.18 -15.25 -11.47
CA ALA A 38 3.81 -14.25 -10.47
C ALA A 38 3.67 -14.82 -9.04
N GLN A 39 3.70 -16.14 -8.88
CA GLN A 39 3.41 -16.83 -7.62
C GLN A 39 2.02 -16.49 -7.06
N CYS A 40 1.03 -16.42 -7.95
CA CYS A 40 -0.34 -16.04 -7.64
C CYS A 40 -1.33 -17.20 -7.84
N ALA A 41 -2.40 -17.21 -7.05
CA ALA A 41 -3.58 -18.03 -7.25
C ALA A 41 -4.72 -17.14 -7.75
N ALA A 42 -5.42 -17.58 -8.79
CA ALA A 42 -6.67 -16.98 -9.23
C ALA A 42 -7.79 -17.47 -8.31
N VAL A 43 -8.49 -16.53 -7.67
CA VAL A 43 -9.50 -16.80 -6.63
C VAL A 43 -10.80 -16.15 -7.05
N LEU A 44 -11.84 -16.98 -7.14
CA LEU A 44 -13.22 -16.58 -7.44
C LEU A 44 -14.02 -16.57 -6.14
N GLU A 45 -14.51 -15.41 -5.71
CA GLU A 45 -15.47 -15.37 -4.59
C GLU A 45 -16.82 -15.94 -5.02
N LEU A 46 -17.48 -16.66 -4.12
CA LEU A 46 -18.77 -17.27 -4.36
C LEU A 46 -19.89 -16.40 -3.75
N ASP A 47 -21.05 -16.38 -4.39
CA ASP A 47 -22.26 -15.77 -3.85
C ASP A 47 -22.86 -16.68 -2.77
N TRP A 48 -22.12 -16.82 -1.67
CA TRP A 48 -22.48 -17.70 -0.57
C TRP A 48 -22.00 -17.12 0.75
N SER A 49 -22.90 -17.12 1.74
CA SER A 49 -22.49 -17.04 3.14
C SER A 49 -23.42 -17.84 4.03
N GLY A 50 -22.92 -18.32 5.17
CA GLY A 50 -23.74 -19.03 6.13
C GLY A 50 -23.00 -19.42 7.41
N PRO A 51 -23.52 -20.41 8.15
CA PRO A 51 -22.78 -21.08 9.22
C PRO A 51 -21.47 -21.70 8.72
N GLU A 52 -20.58 -22.07 9.64
CA GLU A 52 -19.28 -22.68 9.30
C GLU A 52 -19.45 -23.95 8.44
N PRO A 53 -19.02 -23.95 7.18
CA PRO A 53 -19.11 -25.12 6.33
C PRO A 53 -17.95 -26.06 6.63
N ARG A 54 -18.23 -27.37 6.70
CA ARG A 54 -17.20 -28.41 6.88
C ARG A 54 -16.81 -29.03 5.55
N THR A 55 -17.74 -29.08 4.61
CA THR A 55 -17.57 -29.68 3.29
C THR A 55 -18.22 -28.85 2.20
N VAL A 56 -17.87 -29.12 0.94
CA VAL A 56 -18.53 -28.46 -0.20
C VAL A 56 -20.05 -28.70 -0.29
N ALA A 57 -20.55 -29.78 0.30
CA ALA A 57 -21.98 -30.07 0.33
C ALA A 57 -22.77 -29.08 1.22
N ASP A 58 -22.11 -28.48 2.22
CA ASP A 58 -22.74 -27.51 3.13
C ASP A 58 -23.05 -26.18 2.44
N LEU A 59 -22.51 -25.95 1.24
CA LEU A 59 -22.81 -24.75 0.45
C LEU A 59 -24.15 -24.85 -0.31
N GLY A 60 -24.72 -26.06 -0.42
CA GLY A 60 -25.92 -26.34 -1.21
C GLY A 60 -25.63 -26.59 -2.70
N ASP A 61 -26.67 -26.86 -3.47
CA ASP A 61 -26.57 -27.25 -4.89
C ASP A 61 -26.46 -26.05 -5.86
N ASP A 62 -26.82 -24.84 -5.42
CA ASP A 62 -26.87 -23.61 -6.25
C ASP A 62 -25.66 -22.69 -6.02
N VAL A 63 -24.48 -23.28 -5.78
CA VAL A 63 -23.24 -22.50 -5.62
C VAL A 63 -22.91 -21.81 -6.94
N ARG A 64 -22.82 -20.48 -6.89
CA ARG A 64 -22.57 -19.65 -8.07
C ARG A 64 -21.47 -18.62 -7.83
N PRO A 65 -20.77 -18.18 -8.89
CA PRO A 65 -19.83 -17.06 -8.81
C PRO A 65 -20.50 -15.79 -8.25
N LEU A 66 -19.82 -15.07 -7.37
CA LEU A 66 -20.26 -13.73 -6.96
C LEU A 66 -20.22 -12.78 -8.16
N ARG A 67 -21.36 -12.21 -8.52
CA ARG A 67 -21.48 -11.17 -9.55
C ARG A 67 -21.62 -9.81 -8.91
N LEU A 68 -20.77 -8.88 -9.34
CA LEU A 68 -20.75 -7.51 -8.84
C LEU A 68 -21.58 -6.62 -9.76
N THR A 69 -22.65 -6.06 -9.21
CA THR A 69 -23.53 -5.07 -9.85
C THR A 69 -23.59 -3.75 -9.07
N HIS A 70 -22.92 -3.68 -7.92
CA HIS A 70 -22.85 -2.47 -7.13
C HIS A 70 -22.01 -1.38 -7.82
N HIS A 71 -22.31 -0.11 -7.57
CA HIS A 71 -21.54 1.04 -8.11
C HIS A 71 -21.38 0.96 -9.65
N SER A 72 -20.16 1.11 -10.17
CA SER A 72 -19.86 1.06 -11.61
C SER A 72 -19.56 -0.36 -12.12
N TRP A 73 -19.85 -1.40 -11.34
CA TRP A 73 -19.61 -2.78 -11.76
C TRP A 73 -20.70 -3.28 -12.71
N GLY A 74 -20.30 -3.69 -13.93
CA GLY A 74 -21.22 -4.13 -15.00
C GLY A 74 -21.58 -5.63 -14.97
N GLY A 75 -21.79 -6.23 -13.80
CA GLY A 75 -22.13 -7.67 -13.68
C GLY A 75 -20.93 -8.62 -13.81
N LYS A 76 -19.71 -8.10 -13.63
CA LYS A 76 -18.47 -8.89 -13.65
C LYS A 76 -18.42 -9.82 -12.44
N VAL A 77 -17.76 -10.96 -12.60
CA VAL A 77 -17.52 -11.87 -11.46
C VAL A 77 -16.41 -11.33 -10.55
N SER A 78 -16.52 -11.52 -9.24
CA SER A 78 -15.44 -11.20 -8.30
C SER A 78 -14.33 -12.25 -8.42
N HIS A 79 -13.39 -12.00 -9.33
CA HIS A 79 -12.31 -12.90 -9.68
C HIS A 79 -10.99 -12.12 -9.68
N CYS A 80 -10.06 -12.52 -8.81
CA CYS A 80 -8.84 -11.78 -8.55
C CYS A 80 -7.65 -12.72 -8.34
N ASN A 81 -6.46 -12.29 -8.75
CA ASN A 81 -5.21 -12.97 -8.45
C ASN A 81 -4.64 -12.46 -7.11
N HIS A 82 -4.32 -13.38 -6.21
CA HIS A 82 -3.69 -13.11 -4.91
C HIS A 82 -2.42 -13.93 -4.77
N GLY A 83 -1.53 -13.59 -3.83
CA GLY A 83 -0.40 -14.45 -3.50
C GLY A 83 -0.87 -15.88 -3.23
N TRP A 84 -0.22 -16.88 -3.83
CA TRP A 84 -0.64 -18.28 -3.76
C TRP A 84 -0.45 -18.94 -2.38
N ILE A 85 -0.12 -18.16 -1.36
CA ILE A 85 -0.02 -18.60 0.02
C ILE A 85 -1.43 -18.56 0.60
N LEU A 86 -2.02 -19.73 0.86
CA LEU A 86 -3.31 -19.81 1.55
C LEU A 86 -3.17 -19.24 2.98
N PRO A 87 -3.87 -18.14 3.33
CA PRO A 87 -3.74 -17.53 4.66
C PRO A 87 -4.23 -18.46 5.76
N ARG A 88 -3.73 -18.26 6.99
CA ARG A 88 -3.94 -19.19 8.12
C ARG A 88 -5.41 -19.31 8.52
N SER A 89 -6.16 -18.23 8.38
CA SER A 89 -7.59 -18.18 8.65
C SER A 89 -8.43 -18.92 7.60
N PHE A 90 -7.87 -19.28 6.44
CA PHE A 90 -8.58 -19.99 5.40
C PHE A 90 -8.41 -21.50 5.53
N THR A 91 -9.53 -22.19 5.33
CA THR A 91 -9.62 -23.66 5.37
C THR A 91 -10.14 -24.19 4.04
N VAL A 92 -9.48 -25.22 3.49
CA VAL A 92 -9.98 -25.96 2.32
C VAL A 92 -11.05 -26.94 2.80
N ILE A 93 -12.25 -26.89 2.22
CA ILE A 93 -13.40 -27.74 2.59
C ILE A 93 -13.76 -28.77 1.52
N GLY A 94 -13.00 -28.82 0.42
CA GLY A 94 -13.19 -29.78 -0.66
C GLY A 94 -12.90 -29.15 -2.01
N SER A 95 -13.45 -29.73 -3.07
CA SER A 95 -13.30 -29.23 -4.43
C SER A 95 -14.63 -29.26 -5.18
N LEU A 96 -14.80 -28.30 -6.08
CA LEU A 96 -15.86 -28.24 -7.08
C LEU A 96 -15.24 -28.14 -8.48
N PRO A 97 -15.95 -28.57 -9.55
CA PRO A 97 -15.60 -28.19 -10.91
C PRO A 97 -15.46 -26.67 -11.02
N SER A 98 -14.51 -26.18 -11.81
CA SER A 98 -14.30 -24.74 -11.97
C SER A 98 -15.56 -24.06 -12.49
N LEU A 99 -16.10 -23.11 -11.72
CA LEU A 99 -17.30 -22.36 -12.09
C LEU A 99 -17.02 -21.30 -13.17
N VAL A 100 -15.75 -20.92 -13.31
CA VAL A 100 -15.25 -20.05 -14.39
C VAL A 100 -13.99 -20.65 -14.99
N THR A 101 -13.82 -20.51 -16.30
CA THR A 101 -12.63 -20.96 -17.04
C THR A 101 -11.80 -19.81 -17.58
N ALA A 102 -12.39 -18.60 -17.67
CA ALA A 102 -11.68 -17.40 -18.07
C ALA A 102 -10.65 -17.00 -16.99
N PRO A 103 -9.45 -16.55 -17.36
CA PRO A 103 -8.45 -16.09 -16.40
C PRO A 103 -8.90 -14.79 -15.70
N SER A 104 -8.33 -14.54 -14.52
CA SER A 104 -8.43 -13.24 -13.86
C SER A 104 -7.37 -12.30 -14.43
N TYR A 105 -7.76 -11.05 -14.72
CA TYR A 105 -6.86 -9.95 -15.07
C TYR A 105 -6.71 -8.92 -13.94
N SER A 106 -7.31 -9.19 -12.79
CA SER A 106 -7.23 -8.34 -11.60
C SER A 106 -6.24 -8.93 -10.61
N TYR A 107 -5.54 -8.07 -9.86
CA TYR A 107 -4.58 -8.45 -8.83
C TYR A 107 -4.92 -7.72 -7.54
N GLY A 108 -4.87 -8.43 -6.42
CA GLY A 108 -5.21 -7.88 -5.11
C GLY A 108 -4.15 -8.28 -4.07
N PRO A 109 -3.82 -7.38 -3.12
CA PRO A 109 -2.72 -7.60 -2.19
C PRO A 109 -3.02 -8.68 -1.14
N THR A 110 -4.29 -8.96 -0.85
CA THR A 110 -4.71 -9.98 0.12
C THR A 110 -5.94 -10.70 -0.36
N TRP A 111 -6.14 -11.94 0.12
CA TRP A 111 -7.33 -12.73 -0.17
C TRP A 111 -8.60 -12.04 0.35
N GLY A 112 -9.63 -11.96 -0.49
CA GLY A 112 -10.94 -11.42 -0.12
C GLY A 112 -11.63 -12.24 0.97
N ARG A 113 -12.34 -11.56 1.89
CA ARG A 113 -13.03 -12.17 3.03
C ARG A 113 -14.52 -11.83 3.02
N GLY A 114 -15.10 -11.68 1.83
CA GLY A 114 -16.50 -11.36 1.67
C GLY A 114 -16.85 -9.88 1.77
N GLU A 115 -15.88 -8.96 1.77
CA GLU A 115 -16.17 -7.52 1.71
C GLU A 115 -16.92 -7.16 0.41
N GLN A 116 -16.59 -7.80 -0.71
CA GLN A 116 -17.33 -7.61 -1.96
C GLN A 116 -18.75 -8.19 -1.87
N LEU A 117 -18.91 -9.35 -1.23
CA LEU A 117 -20.23 -9.95 -0.99
C LEU A 117 -21.10 -9.07 -0.07
N ALA A 118 -20.51 -8.47 0.96
CA ALA A 118 -21.21 -7.53 1.85
C ALA A 118 -21.69 -6.29 1.09
N ARG A 119 -20.83 -5.67 0.28
CA ARG A 119 -21.19 -4.54 -0.60
C ARG A 119 -22.28 -4.92 -1.59
N GLN A 120 -22.19 -6.11 -2.18
CA GLN A 120 -23.19 -6.59 -3.12
C GLN A 120 -24.55 -6.78 -2.43
N ARG A 121 -24.59 -7.40 -1.25
CA ARG A 121 -25.84 -7.57 -0.49
C ARG A 121 -26.44 -6.25 -0.02
N HIS A 122 -25.60 -5.31 0.39
CA HIS A 122 -26.05 -3.96 0.73
C HIS A 122 -26.70 -3.30 -0.49
N TRP A 123 -26.05 -3.38 -1.67
CA TRP A 123 -26.61 -2.87 -2.91
C TRP A 123 -27.93 -3.53 -3.32
N ASP A 124 -28.03 -4.86 -3.18
CA ASP A 124 -29.23 -5.63 -3.51
C ASP A 124 -30.40 -5.33 -2.55
N SER A 125 -30.12 -4.80 -1.35
CA SER A 125 -31.17 -4.33 -0.43
C SER A 125 -31.89 -3.06 -0.91
N GLY A 126 -31.33 -2.39 -1.92
CA GLY A 126 -31.83 -1.12 -2.44
C GLY A 126 -31.18 0.11 -1.80
N ASP A 127 -30.39 -0.08 -0.74
CA ASP A 127 -29.58 0.98 -0.14
C ASP A 127 -28.42 1.37 -1.08
N ARG A 128 -28.27 2.67 -1.29
CA ARG A 128 -27.28 3.28 -2.20
C ARG A 128 -26.29 4.15 -1.45
N GLU A 129 -26.36 4.21 -0.12
CA GLU A 129 -25.27 4.75 0.67
C GLU A 129 -24.02 3.87 0.53
N ASP A 130 -22.85 4.46 0.74
CA ASP A 130 -21.61 3.70 0.71
C ASP A 130 -21.56 2.79 1.94
N TRP A 131 -21.56 1.48 1.71
CA TRP A 131 -21.39 0.51 2.79
C TRP A 131 -20.01 0.69 3.43
N ASN A 132 -20.00 1.17 4.66
CA ASN A 132 -18.82 1.26 5.50
C ASN A 132 -18.81 0.14 6.52
N ALA A 133 -17.69 -0.58 6.61
CA ALA A 133 -17.49 -1.59 7.63
C ALA A 133 -17.47 -0.91 9.02
N PRO A 134 -18.42 -1.20 9.93
CA PRO A 134 -18.52 -0.50 11.21
C PRO A 134 -17.35 -0.77 12.17
N TYR A 135 -16.54 -1.78 11.85
CA TYR A 135 -15.31 -2.14 12.57
C TYR A 135 -14.05 -1.56 11.91
N ALA A 136 -14.18 -0.80 10.82
CA ALA A 136 -13.05 -0.20 10.12
C ALA A 136 -12.99 1.30 10.38
N LEU A 137 -11.79 1.80 10.65
CA LEU A 137 -11.49 3.22 10.79
C LEU A 137 -10.34 3.57 9.85
N THR A 138 -10.53 4.62 9.06
CA THR A 138 -9.47 5.26 8.28
C THR A 138 -9.36 6.70 8.76
N CYS A 139 -8.17 7.11 9.16
CA CYS A 139 -7.92 8.47 9.63
C CYS A 139 -6.48 8.92 9.31
N THR A 140 -6.24 10.21 9.45
CA THR A 140 -4.91 10.81 9.47
C THR A 140 -4.23 10.61 10.82
N ALA A 141 -2.91 10.77 10.85
CA ALA A 141 -2.15 10.82 12.11
C ALA A 141 -2.57 12.00 13.00
N ASP A 142 -2.98 13.13 12.42
CA ASP A 142 -3.39 14.32 13.16
C ASP A 142 -4.77 14.12 13.83
N GLU A 143 -5.73 13.52 13.15
CA GLU A 143 -7.03 13.13 13.73
C GLU A 143 -6.87 12.12 14.87
N LEU A 144 -5.88 11.21 14.75
CA LEU A 144 -5.54 10.27 15.81
C LEU A 144 -4.85 10.97 17.01
N ALA A 145 -4.17 12.09 16.76
CA ALA A 145 -3.48 12.86 17.79
C ALA A 145 -4.38 13.87 18.50
N ASP A 146 -5.59 14.16 17.98
CA ASP A 146 -6.56 15.09 18.57
C ASP A 146 -6.86 14.76 20.04
N GLU A 147 -6.89 15.77 20.90
CA GLU A 147 -7.13 15.61 22.33
C GLU A 147 -8.47 14.92 22.64
N HIS A 148 -9.47 15.06 21.78
CA HIS A 148 -10.78 14.43 21.94
C HIS A 148 -10.78 12.93 21.62
N THR A 149 -9.81 12.46 20.84
CA THR A 149 -9.66 11.04 20.45
C THR A 149 -8.53 10.35 21.22
N ARG A 150 -7.58 11.12 21.77
CA ARG A 150 -6.31 10.66 22.36
C ARG A 150 -6.45 9.66 23.51
N ASP A 151 -7.50 9.77 24.32
CA ASP A 151 -7.72 8.91 25.50
C ASP A 151 -8.97 8.02 25.38
N VAL A 152 -9.57 7.95 24.19
CA VAL A 152 -10.78 7.17 23.96
C VAL A 152 -10.41 5.77 23.46
N VAL A 153 -10.76 4.75 24.25
CA VAL A 153 -10.62 3.35 23.83
C VAL A 153 -11.72 3.00 22.82
N GLN A 154 -11.32 2.70 21.59
CA GLN A 154 -12.20 2.34 20.49
C GLN A 154 -12.14 0.83 20.23
N ALA A 155 -12.56 0.04 21.23
CA ALA A 155 -12.48 -1.42 21.20
C ALA A 155 -13.31 -2.09 20.09
N GLY A 156 -14.25 -1.35 19.47
CA GLY A 156 -15.04 -1.82 18.32
C GLY A 156 -14.30 -1.79 16.99
N VAL A 157 -13.21 -1.02 16.89
CA VAL A 157 -12.38 -0.97 15.68
C VAL A 157 -11.46 -2.19 15.64
N LYS A 158 -11.56 -2.94 14.55
CA LYS A 158 -10.73 -4.12 14.24
C LYS A 158 -9.76 -3.84 13.10
N HIS A 159 -10.16 -2.99 12.14
CA HIS A 159 -9.33 -2.62 11.00
C HIS A 159 -8.99 -1.14 11.10
N LEU A 160 -7.72 -0.81 11.21
CA LEU A 160 -7.25 0.57 11.31
C LEU A 160 -6.31 0.90 10.16
N THR A 161 -6.61 1.97 9.43
CA THR A 161 -5.72 2.58 8.45
C THR A 161 -5.37 3.98 8.91
N VAL A 162 -4.10 4.24 9.17
CA VAL A 162 -3.59 5.57 9.53
C VAL A 162 -2.66 6.05 8.44
N HIS A 163 -2.95 7.21 7.84
CA HIS A 163 -2.13 7.83 6.80
C HIS A 163 -1.57 9.18 7.23
N GLY A 164 -0.60 9.71 6.48
CA GLY A 164 0.01 11.00 6.75
C GLY A 164 0.86 11.02 8.03
N ILE A 165 1.40 9.87 8.45
CA ILE A 165 2.22 9.80 9.66
C ILE A 165 3.56 10.48 9.45
N SER A 166 3.80 11.58 10.16
CA SER A 166 5.12 12.18 10.37
C SER A 166 5.81 11.56 11.60
N ARG A 167 5.06 11.40 12.70
CA ARG A 167 5.49 10.70 13.92
C ARG A 167 4.29 10.03 14.59
N LEU A 168 4.44 8.78 15.00
CA LEU A 168 3.41 8.04 15.73
C LEU A 168 4.00 7.21 16.87
N ASP A 169 3.37 7.27 18.04
CA ASP A 169 3.69 6.39 19.18
C ASP A 169 2.79 5.16 19.14
N CYS A 170 3.38 3.99 18.87
CA CYS A 170 2.64 2.75 18.78
C CYS A 170 2.01 2.34 20.12
N ALA A 171 2.54 2.81 21.27
CA ALA A 171 1.95 2.49 22.57
C ALA A 171 0.56 3.12 22.72
N ARG A 172 0.40 4.37 22.25
CA ARG A 172 -0.90 5.05 22.21
C ARG A 172 -1.87 4.34 21.29
N LEU A 173 -1.41 3.93 20.11
CA LEU A 173 -2.22 3.20 19.14
C LEU A 173 -2.76 1.89 19.74
N VAL A 174 -1.91 1.08 20.36
CA VAL A 174 -2.32 -0.19 20.98
C VAL A 174 -3.29 0.04 22.14
N SER A 175 -3.08 1.10 22.94
CA SER A 175 -3.99 1.48 24.02
C SER A 175 -5.38 1.90 23.53
N ALA A 176 -5.44 2.68 22.44
CA ALA A 176 -6.69 3.14 21.87
C ALA A 176 -7.44 2.02 21.13
N PHE A 177 -6.70 1.10 20.48
CA PHE A 177 -7.27 0.05 19.63
C PHE A 177 -6.75 -1.35 20.01
N PRO A 178 -7.20 -1.90 21.16
CA PRO A 178 -6.65 -3.17 21.67
C PRO A 178 -7.10 -4.41 20.88
N ASN A 179 -8.16 -4.31 20.05
CA ASN A 179 -8.77 -5.45 19.35
C ASN A 179 -8.45 -5.50 17.85
N LEU A 180 -7.38 -4.84 17.41
CA LEU A 180 -7.00 -4.81 16.01
C LEU A 180 -6.70 -6.21 15.47
N THR A 181 -7.34 -6.52 14.35
CA THR A 181 -7.03 -7.68 13.51
C THR A 181 -6.25 -7.24 12.27
N ARG A 182 -6.40 -5.99 11.82
CA ARG A 182 -5.64 -5.44 10.69
C ARG A 182 -5.19 -4.02 10.96
N LEU A 183 -3.91 -3.77 10.69
CA LEU A 183 -3.29 -2.47 10.89
C LEU A 183 -2.52 -2.06 9.63
N SER A 184 -2.85 -0.90 9.08
CA SER A 184 -2.15 -0.27 7.97
C SER A 184 -1.65 1.11 8.40
N LEU A 185 -0.35 1.32 8.31
CA LEU A 185 0.32 2.57 8.67
C LEU A 185 1.07 3.10 7.46
N SER A 186 0.78 4.33 7.04
CA SER A 186 1.51 5.00 5.98
C SER A 186 1.97 6.39 6.39
N GLY A 187 3.22 6.68 6.07
CA GLY A 187 3.84 7.98 6.28
C GLY A 187 4.57 8.44 5.03
N ASN A 188 5.41 9.45 5.22
CA ASN A 188 6.31 9.93 4.19
C ASN A 188 7.68 10.20 4.82
N LEU A 189 8.49 9.14 4.91
CA LEU A 189 9.68 9.11 5.79
C LEU A 189 9.32 9.41 7.26
N GLY A 190 8.12 9.00 7.68
CA GLY A 190 7.65 9.22 9.05
C GLY A 190 8.36 8.32 10.06
N THR A 191 8.16 8.57 11.35
CA THR A 191 8.79 7.81 12.44
C THR A 191 7.77 7.11 13.33
N LEU A 192 7.92 5.80 13.51
CA LEU A 192 7.25 5.03 14.54
C LEU A 192 8.14 4.97 15.79
N THR A 193 7.52 5.12 16.94
CA THR A 193 8.17 4.95 18.25
C THR A 193 7.45 3.89 19.04
N SER A 194 8.15 3.22 19.96
CA SER A 194 7.60 2.13 20.78
C SER A 194 7.06 0.96 19.94
N ALA A 195 7.60 0.70 18.74
CA ALA A 195 7.01 -0.25 17.80
C ALA A 195 6.94 -1.70 18.33
N ALA A 196 7.85 -2.11 19.22
CA ALA A 196 7.78 -3.40 19.91
C ALA A 196 6.41 -3.69 20.57
N VAL A 197 5.68 -2.67 21.02
CA VAL A 197 4.37 -2.85 21.68
C VAL A 197 3.29 -3.39 20.76
N LEU A 198 3.47 -3.36 19.44
CA LEU A 198 2.57 -4.01 18.49
C LEU A 198 2.47 -5.53 18.73
N ASN A 199 3.47 -6.14 19.39
CA ASN A 199 3.41 -7.52 19.85
C ASN A 199 2.32 -7.78 20.92
N GLN A 200 1.69 -6.74 21.46
CA GLN A 200 0.61 -6.85 22.45
C GLN A 200 -0.78 -6.95 21.79
N LEU A 201 -0.86 -7.05 20.46
CA LEU A 201 -2.10 -7.24 19.71
C LEU A 201 -2.29 -8.74 19.35
N PRO A 202 -2.85 -9.57 20.25
CA PRO A 202 -2.87 -11.03 20.06
C PRO A 202 -3.72 -11.48 18.87
N ARG A 203 -4.67 -10.65 18.44
CA ARG A 203 -5.60 -10.91 17.32
C ARG A 203 -5.12 -10.33 16.00
N LEU A 204 -3.93 -9.73 15.95
CA LEU A 204 -3.41 -9.13 14.73
C LEU A 204 -3.18 -10.23 13.68
N GLN A 205 -3.86 -10.09 12.54
CA GLN A 205 -3.80 -10.98 11.39
C GLN A 205 -2.99 -10.36 10.25
N GLY A 206 -3.13 -9.05 10.02
CA GLY A 206 -2.45 -8.33 8.95
C GLY A 206 -1.76 -7.07 9.43
N LEU A 207 -0.50 -6.88 9.03
CA LEU A 207 0.25 -5.64 9.23
C LEU A 207 0.76 -5.10 7.89
N THR A 208 0.40 -3.86 7.58
CA THR A 208 1.01 -3.08 6.49
C THR A 208 1.71 -1.85 7.04
N ILE A 209 2.97 -1.65 6.66
CA ILE A 209 3.74 -0.43 6.98
C ILE A 209 4.36 0.11 5.70
N ARG A 210 4.13 1.39 5.42
CA ARG A 210 4.64 2.09 4.22
C ARG A 210 5.37 3.37 4.59
N ASP A 211 6.60 3.49 4.14
CA ASP A 211 7.44 4.70 4.21
C ASP A 211 7.56 5.28 5.63
N LEU A 212 7.80 4.37 6.58
CA LEU A 212 7.93 4.62 8.00
C LEU A 212 9.22 4.01 8.55
N PHE A 213 9.84 4.74 9.48
CA PHE A 213 11.17 4.50 10.06
C PHE A 213 11.10 4.54 11.59
N GLY A 214 12.25 4.47 12.27
CA GLY A 214 12.33 4.47 13.74
C GLY A 214 12.24 3.09 14.39
N MET A 215 11.89 2.06 13.62
CA MET A 215 11.87 0.66 14.08
C MET A 215 13.27 0.05 14.05
N GLU A 216 13.62 -0.68 15.09
CA GLU A 216 14.85 -1.45 15.25
C GLU A 216 14.59 -2.98 15.14
N PRO A 217 15.60 -3.82 14.89
CA PRO A 217 15.43 -5.28 14.84
C PRO A 217 14.71 -5.91 16.05
N THR A 218 14.80 -5.28 17.23
CA THR A 218 14.14 -5.67 18.48
C THR A 218 12.65 -5.38 18.49
N ASP A 219 12.16 -4.49 17.63
CA ASP A 219 10.74 -4.14 17.50
C ASP A 219 9.94 -5.13 16.64
N CYS A 220 10.61 -6.05 15.94
CA CYS A 220 9.94 -6.98 15.03
C CYS A 220 8.80 -7.75 15.72
N LEU A 221 7.69 -7.91 15.00
CA LEU A 221 6.64 -8.83 15.42
C LEU A 221 7.20 -10.25 15.61
N LEU A 222 6.86 -10.87 16.73
CA LEU A 222 7.29 -12.21 17.11
C LEU A 222 6.13 -13.20 16.95
N PRO A 223 6.28 -14.29 16.18
CA PRO A 223 5.21 -15.26 15.93
C PRO A 223 4.56 -15.88 17.18
N ARG A 224 5.26 -15.88 18.32
CA ARG A 224 4.72 -16.37 19.60
C ARG A 224 3.80 -15.38 20.29
N GLN A 225 4.00 -14.07 20.07
CA GLN A 225 3.23 -13.00 20.69
C GLN A 225 2.02 -12.61 19.84
N VAL A 226 2.16 -12.70 18.52
CA VAL A 226 1.10 -12.42 17.55
C VAL A 226 0.81 -13.67 16.68
N PRO A 227 0.22 -14.72 17.28
CA PRO A 227 0.09 -16.03 16.64
C PRO A 227 -0.90 -16.07 15.48
N GLU A 228 -1.80 -15.08 15.37
CA GLU A 228 -2.81 -14.97 14.32
C GLU A 228 -2.31 -14.30 13.04
N VAL A 229 -1.09 -13.72 13.04
CA VAL A 229 -0.53 -13.04 11.86
C VAL A 229 -0.43 -14.02 10.70
N GLU A 230 -0.96 -13.57 9.57
CA GLU A 230 -1.01 -14.26 8.29
C GLU A 230 -0.59 -13.39 7.11
N ASP A 231 -0.48 -12.07 7.27
CA ASP A 231 0.12 -11.17 6.28
C ASP A 231 1.00 -10.10 6.93
N VAL A 232 2.20 -9.91 6.38
CA VAL A 232 3.13 -8.85 6.75
C VAL A 232 3.67 -8.19 5.49
N SER A 233 3.22 -6.97 5.24
CA SER A 233 3.52 -6.17 4.05
C SER A 233 4.29 -4.90 4.42
N LEU A 234 5.58 -4.83 4.10
CA LEU A 234 6.46 -3.73 4.48
C LEU A 234 7.10 -3.07 3.26
N TYR A 235 6.89 -1.77 3.10
CA TYR A 235 7.37 -0.99 1.97
C TYR A 235 8.14 0.23 2.45
N GLY A 236 9.38 0.42 1.99
CA GLY A 236 10.12 1.63 2.33
C GLY A 236 10.48 1.76 3.82
N ILE A 237 10.87 0.64 4.47
CA ILE A 237 11.19 0.61 5.91
C ILE A 237 12.70 0.43 6.19
N PRO A 238 13.20 0.56 7.45
CA PRO A 238 14.62 0.41 7.77
C PRO A 238 15.20 -0.96 7.35
N ALA A 239 16.37 -0.95 6.71
CA ALA A 239 17.01 -2.14 6.15
C ALA A 239 17.21 -3.26 7.18
N ASP A 240 17.61 -2.90 8.41
CA ASP A 240 17.88 -3.86 9.47
C ASP A 240 16.58 -4.45 10.04
N TYR A 241 15.53 -3.63 10.20
CA TYR A 241 14.18 -4.10 10.55
C TYR A 241 13.62 -5.06 9.49
N ALA A 242 13.79 -4.73 8.20
CA ALA A 242 13.41 -5.61 7.09
C ALA A 242 14.16 -6.95 7.15
N ALA A 243 15.47 -6.94 7.39
CA ALA A 243 16.28 -8.14 7.47
C ALA A 243 15.86 -9.02 8.65
N ALA A 244 15.63 -8.41 9.81
CA ALA A 244 15.14 -9.09 11.02
C ALA A 244 13.74 -9.69 10.81
N THR A 245 12.80 -8.92 10.25
CA THR A 245 11.45 -9.41 9.93
C THR A 245 11.49 -10.58 8.96
N ARG A 246 12.29 -10.49 7.88
CA ARG A 246 12.47 -11.61 6.93
C ARG A 246 12.99 -12.86 7.62
N LYS A 247 14.00 -12.73 8.51
CA LYS A 247 14.57 -13.86 9.24
C LYS A 247 13.53 -14.52 10.14
N THR A 248 12.72 -13.73 10.82
CA THR A 248 11.69 -14.19 11.76
C THR A 248 10.52 -14.88 11.05
N TRP A 249 9.98 -14.29 9.98
CA TRP A 249 8.70 -14.73 9.39
C TRP A 249 8.83 -15.67 8.20
N ARG A 250 9.98 -15.70 7.50
CA ARG A 250 10.17 -16.62 6.36
C ARG A 250 9.90 -18.11 6.68
N PRO A 251 10.28 -18.65 7.85
CA PRO A 251 9.92 -20.02 8.22
C PRO A 251 8.42 -20.26 8.38
N HIS A 252 7.62 -19.21 8.58
CA HIS A 252 6.17 -19.26 8.77
C HIS A 252 5.38 -19.19 7.46
N MET A 253 6.03 -18.92 6.32
CA MET A 253 5.35 -18.94 5.01
C MET A 253 4.75 -20.31 4.68
N ARG A 254 5.42 -21.41 5.08
CA ARG A 254 4.86 -22.78 4.96
C ARG A 254 3.62 -23.02 5.81
N HIS A 255 3.37 -22.14 6.78
CA HIS A 255 2.26 -22.21 7.70
C HIS A 255 1.16 -21.21 7.34
N GLY A 256 1.22 -20.56 6.17
CA GLY A 256 0.18 -19.67 5.67
C GLY A 256 0.40 -18.19 5.99
N VAL A 257 1.65 -17.77 6.24
CA VAL A 257 2.00 -16.35 6.36
C VAL A 257 2.49 -15.82 5.02
N GLU A 258 1.80 -14.83 4.48
CA GLU A 258 2.27 -14.02 3.37
C GLU A 258 3.25 -12.96 3.87
N LEU A 259 4.36 -12.79 3.15
CA LEU A 259 5.44 -11.88 3.52
C LEU A 259 5.90 -11.13 2.29
N ASP A 260 5.60 -9.84 2.26
CA ASP A 260 6.02 -8.93 1.20
C ASP A 260 6.86 -7.81 1.78
N ILE A 261 8.15 -7.75 1.42
CA ILE A 261 9.06 -6.72 1.94
C ILE A 261 9.86 -6.14 0.78
N ARG A 262 9.56 -4.89 0.41
CA ARG A 262 10.18 -4.18 -0.72
C ARG A 262 10.72 -2.81 -0.28
N GLY A 263 11.66 -2.29 -1.07
CA GLY A 263 12.13 -0.91 -0.90
C GLY A 263 12.87 -0.62 0.41
N ALA A 264 13.40 -1.62 1.12
CA ALA A 264 14.08 -1.39 2.39
C ALA A 264 15.27 -0.41 2.25
N ARG A 265 15.38 0.57 3.16
CA ARG A 265 16.35 1.69 3.07
C ARG A 265 17.29 1.71 4.27
N LYS A 266 18.55 2.07 4.02
CA LYS A 266 19.52 2.35 5.10
C LYS A 266 19.36 3.79 5.60
N ALA A 267 19.85 4.05 6.81
CA ALA A 267 19.80 5.38 7.42
C ALA A 267 20.49 6.45 6.53
N GLU A 268 21.59 6.11 5.87
CA GLU A 268 22.30 7.04 4.99
C GLU A 268 21.48 7.38 3.74
N TRP A 269 20.68 6.44 3.22
CA TRP A 269 19.77 6.72 2.10
C TRP A 269 18.68 7.68 2.54
N VAL A 270 18.11 7.48 3.73
CA VAL A 270 17.06 8.36 4.27
C VAL A 270 17.60 9.77 4.43
N ALA A 271 18.76 9.93 5.07
CA ALA A 271 19.40 11.22 5.25
C ALA A 271 19.71 11.92 3.93
N ALA A 272 20.16 11.17 2.90
CA ALA A 272 20.50 11.73 1.59
C ALA A 272 19.29 12.07 0.70
N ASN A 273 18.10 11.55 1.01
CA ASN A 273 16.88 11.69 0.18
C ASN A 273 15.69 12.33 0.91
N ALA A 274 15.85 12.76 2.16
CA ALA A 274 14.76 13.38 2.93
C ALA A 274 14.16 14.61 2.24
N ALA A 275 15.01 15.46 1.66
CA ALA A 275 14.60 16.65 0.90
C ALA A 275 14.46 16.40 -0.62
N ASN A 276 14.49 15.14 -1.06
CA ASN A 276 14.35 14.80 -2.47
C ASN A 276 12.87 14.48 -2.77
N PRO A 277 12.12 15.36 -3.47
CA PRO A 277 10.71 15.13 -3.79
C PRO A 277 10.52 13.98 -4.80
N LEU A 278 11.55 13.63 -5.58
CA LEU A 278 11.49 12.53 -6.55
C LEU A 278 11.87 11.17 -5.93
N ARG A 279 12.07 11.08 -4.61
CA ARG A 279 12.55 9.86 -3.94
C ARG A 279 11.69 8.62 -4.22
N ASP A 280 10.38 8.82 -4.43
CA ASP A 280 9.40 7.75 -4.63
C ASP A 280 9.48 7.12 -6.02
N TRP A 281 10.28 7.70 -6.92
CA TRP A 281 10.63 7.10 -8.20
C TRP A 281 11.63 5.93 -8.05
N ASP A 282 12.33 5.83 -6.91
CA ASP A 282 13.33 4.78 -6.65
C ASP A 282 12.69 3.40 -6.50
N GLY A 283 12.60 2.68 -7.62
CA GLY A 283 12.09 1.31 -7.68
C GLY A 283 10.66 1.18 -8.21
N ARG A 284 10.10 2.25 -8.82
CA ARG A 284 8.90 2.11 -9.67
C ARG A 284 9.21 1.22 -10.88
N GLU A 285 8.27 0.38 -11.26
CA GLU A 285 8.46 -0.66 -12.28
C GLU A 285 8.76 -0.07 -13.65
N HIS A 286 8.07 1.00 -14.05
CA HIS A 286 8.22 1.66 -15.34
C HIS A 286 9.34 2.70 -15.39
N ILE A 287 9.93 3.06 -14.24
CA ILE A 287 11.02 4.05 -14.16
C ILE A 287 12.38 3.33 -14.08
N PRO A 288 13.21 3.39 -15.14
CA PRO A 288 14.54 2.80 -15.09
C PRO A 288 15.39 3.44 -14.00
N ARG A 289 16.12 2.61 -13.24
CA ARG A 289 17.02 3.09 -12.17
C ARG A 289 18.03 4.15 -12.65
N THR A 290 18.48 4.05 -13.89
CA THR A 290 19.37 5.04 -14.52
C THR A 290 18.66 6.37 -14.76
N SER A 291 17.40 6.35 -15.19
CA SER A 291 16.57 7.55 -15.36
C SER A 291 16.29 8.22 -14.01
N TYR A 292 15.88 7.46 -12.99
CA TYR A 292 15.70 7.97 -11.63
C TYR A 292 16.96 8.69 -11.12
N ARG A 293 18.14 8.06 -11.20
CA ARG A 293 19.39 8.67 -10.73
C ARG A 293 19.71 9.97 -11.44
N LYS A 294 19.42 10.08 -12.74
CA LYS A 294 19.63 11.31 -13.50
C LYS A 294 18.59 12.38 -13.16
N ALA A 295 17.33 12.00 -12.96
CA ALA A 295 16.27 12.89 -12.52
C ALA A 295 16.63 13.55 -11.17
N VAL A 296 17.10 12.77 -10.19
CA VAL A 296 17.56 13.30 -8.89
C VAL A 296 18.75 14.24 -9.04
N THR A 297 19.73 13.89 -9.88
CA THR A 297 20.88 14.77 -10.16
C THR A 297 20.42 16.09 -10.79
N GLN A 298 19.50 16.04 -11.75
CA GLN A 298 18.95 17.22 -12.40
C GLN A 298 18.18 18.10 -11.41
N TYR A 299 17.33 17.50 -10.58
CA TYR A 299 16.60 18.23 -9.55
C TYR A 299 17.55 18.92 -8.58
N LYS A 300 18.60 18.24 -8.09
CA LYS A 300 19.61 18.84 -7.22
C LYS A 300 20.33 20.03 -7.87
N ALA A 301 20.76 19.87 -9.12
CA ALA A 301 21.40 20.96 -9.87
C ALA A 301 20.47 22.17 -10.05
N THR A 302 19.18 21.91 -10.30
CA THR A 302 18.15 22.95 -10.46
C THR A 302 17.89 23.66 -9.14
N ARG A 303 17.79 22.91 -8.03
CA ARG A 303 17.68 23.45 -6.68
C ARG A 303 18.86 24.35 -6.33
N ASP A 304 20.09 23.90 -6.55
CA ASP A 304 21.29 24.67 -6.23
C ASP A 304 21.37 25.96 -7.06
N ALA A 305 21.06 25.89 -8.36
CA ALA A 305 21.01 27.06 -9.24
C ALA A 305 19.91 28.06 -8.81
N PHE A 306 18.70 27.56 -8.53
CA PHE A 306 17.57 28.38 -8.11
C PHE A 306 17.87 29.09 -6.80
N LEU A 307 18.33 28.37 -5.76
CA LEU A 307 18.66 28.97 -4.47
C LEU A 307 19.80 29.99 -4.57
N SER A 308 20.80 29.75 -5.42
CA SER A 308 21.87 30.72 -5.68
C SER A 308 21.34 32.00 -6.34
N GLU A 309 20.37 31.89 -7.24
CA GLU A 309 19.74 33.03 -7.91
C GLU A 309 18.86 33.83 -6.96
N ILE A 310 18.07 33.15 -6.12
CA ILE A 310 17.28 33.80 -5.05
C ILE A 310 18.22 34.61 -4.12
N ALA A 311 19.32 34.00 -3.67
CA ALA A 311 20.30 34.69 -2.83
C ALA A 311 20.99 35.90 -3.50
N SER A 312 20.98 35.96 -4.83
CA SER A 312 21.66 37.00 -5.62
C SER A 312 20.73 38.15 -6.06
N GLY A 313 19.45 38.13 -5.67
CA GLY A 313 18.49 39.22 -5.93
C GLY A 313 17.48 38.96 -7.05
N GLU A 314 17.20 37.70 -7.38
CA GLU A 314 16.02 37.26 -8.16
C GLU A 314 15.88 37.89 -9.55
N GLN A 315 16.74 37.51 -10.48
CA GLN A 315 16.57 37.92 -11.86
C GLN A 315 15.62 36.97 -12.59
N HIS A 316 14.42 37.46 -12.91
CA HIS A 316 13.38 36.70 -13.61
C HIS A 316 13.90 35.92 -14.83
N GLY A 317 14.73 36.55 -15.67
CA GLY A 317 15.32 35.89 -16.86
C GLY A 317 16.25 34.72 -16.52
N SER A 318 17.03 34.83 -15.45
CA SER A 318 17.89 33.73 -14.97
C SER A 318 17.06 32.56 -14.47
N ILE A 319 16.01 32.83 -13.70
CA ILE A 319 15.10 31.80 -13.17
C ILE A 319 14.34 31.09 -14.30
N LEU A 320 13.91 31.84 -15.31
CA LEU A 320 13.29 31.28 -16.50
C LEU A 320 14.26 30.33 -17.23
N GLU A 321 15.53 30.69 -17.34
CA GLU A 321 16.54 29.82 -17.95
C GLU A 321 16.84 28.57 -17.11
N ILE A 322 16.80 28.66 -15.77
CA ILE A 322 16.87 27.50 -14.88
C ILE A 322 15.70 26.54 -15.15
N GLY A 323 14.49 27.07 -15.34
CA GLY A 323 13.32 26.29 -15.74
C GLY A 323 13.49 25.61 -17.11
N ARG A 324 13.99 26.34 -18.11
CA ARG A 324 14.31 25.76 -19.43
C ARG A 324 15.37 24.67 -19.32
N ALA A 325 16.40 24.85 -18.52
CA ALA A 325 17.42 23.83 -18.33
C ALA A 325 16.84 22.54 -17.71
N PHE A 326 15.93 22.68 -16.73
CA PHE A 326 15.21 21.56 -16.14
C PHE A 326 14.35 20.83 -17.17
N GLY A 327 13.47 21.54 -17.89
CA GLY A 327 12.62 20.94 -18.91
C GLY A 327 13.41 20.20 -19.98
N ALA A 328 14.50 20.79 -20.49
CA ALA A 328 15.31 20.21 -21.56
C ALA A 328 16.04 18.93 -21.11
N ALA A 329 16.46 18.89 -19.84
CA ALA A 329 17.03 17.69 -19.26
C ALA A 329 16.00 16.55 -19.21
N PHE A 330 14.76 16.83 -18.78
CA PHE A 330 13.70 15.83 -18.76
C PHE A 330 13.21 15.41 -20.16
N ASN A 331 13.17 16.32 -21.16
CA ASN A 331 12.97 15.96 -22.57
C ASN A 331 14.00 14.92 -23.03
N THR A 332 15.26 15.10 -22.62
CA THR A 332 16.35 14.19 -22.99
C THR A 332 16.26 12.84 -22.27
N LEU A 333 15.85 12.85 -20.99
CA LEU A 333 15.64 11.63 -20.23
C LEU A 333 14.48 10.83 -20.81
N ASP A 334 13.38 11.50 -21.13
CA ASP A 334 12.16 10.84 -21.56
C ASP A 334 12.23 10.32 -22.99
N ARG A 335 12.83 11.07 -23.93
CA ARG A 335 12.93 10.68 -25.35
C ARG A 335 13.41 9.24 -25.60
N ARG A 336 14.22 8.69 -24.69
CA ARG A 336 14.76 7.33 -24.81
C ARG A 336 13.88 6.26 -24.18
N THR A 337 13.15 6.57 -23.13
CA THR A 337 12.47 5.56 -22.29
C THR A 337 10.96 5.75 -22.21
N GLY A 338 10.43 6.93 -22.56
CA GLY A 338 9.01 7.26 -22.50
C GLY A 338 8.41 6.97 -21.13
N PHE A 339 9.14 7.33 -20.07
CA PHE A 339 8.81 6.94 -18.70
C PHE A 339 8.07 8.04 -17.93
N ILE A 340 8.04 9.26 -18.47
CA ILE A 340 7.29 10.37 -17.88
C ILE A 340 5.85 10.26 -18.38
N GLU A 341 4.98 9.73 -17.53
CA GLU A 341 3.54 9.69 -17.79
C GLU A 341 2.85 10.89 -17.12
N THR A 342 1.51 10.86 -17.04
CA THR A 342 0.74 11.94 -16.40
C THR A 342 1.14 12.15 -14.94
N VAL A 343 1.35 11.06 -14.18
CA VAL A 343 1.73 11.13 -12.77
C VAL A 343 3.13 11.73 -12.61
N GLU A 344 4.12 11.20 -13.32
CA GLU A 344 5.49 11.72 -13.23
C GLU A 344 5.59 13.18 -13.70
N ARG A 345 4.78 13.60 -14.68
CA ARG A 345 4.70 15.00 -15.10
C ARG A 345 4.22 15.90 -13.96
N GLU A 346 3.14 15.52 -13.28
CA GLU A 346 2.61 16.27 -12.13
C GLU A 346 3.65 16.31 -11.00
N GLU A 347 4.29 15.19 -10.68
CA GLU A 347 5.31 15.10 -9.64
C GLU A 347 6.56 15.96 -9.92
N LEU A 348 6.92 16.17 -11.20
CA LEU A 348 8.00 17.09 -11.57
C LEU A 348 7.63 18.55 -11.29
N PHE A 349 6.37 18.95 -11.53
CA PHE A 349 5.90 20.29 -11.18
C PHE A 349 5.76 20.45 -9.67
N ASP A 350 5.21 19.45 -8.97
CA ASP A 350 5.15 19.43 -7.50
C ASP A 350 6.55 19.54 -6.88
N ALA A 351 7.56 18.93 -7.49
CA ALA A 351 8.95 19.06 -7.05
C ALA A 351 9.48 20.50 -7.18
N LEU A 352 9.15 21.20 -8.27
CA LEU A 352 9.54 22.61 -8.46
C LEU A 352 8.76 23.54 -7.53
N ASP A 353 7.50 23.25 -7.28
CA ASP A 353 6.67 23.97 -6.31
C ASP A 353 7.17 23.80 -4.89
N PHE A 354 7.54 22.58 -4.52
CA PHE A 354 8.19 22.27 -3.25
C PHE A 354 9.50 23.07 -3.09
N LEU A 355 10.33 23.10 -4.13
CA LEU A 355 11.57 23.89 -4.16
C LEU A 355 11.29 25.39 -3.95
N ALA A 356 10.32 25.97 -4.66
CA ALA A 356 9.98 27.38 -4.52
C ALA A 356 9.42 27.70 -3.13
N GLY A 357 8.58 26.82 -2.56
CA GLY A 357 8.06 26.96 -1.20
C GLY A 357 9.15 26.87 -0.13
N GLU A 358 10.12 25.97 -0.30
CA GLU A 358 11.30 25.86 0.58
C GLU A 358 12.12 27.15 0.54
N ALA A 359 12.41 27.66 -0.66
CA ALA A 359 13.16 28.90 -0.84
C ALA A 359 12.42 30.11 -0.24
N GLN A 360 11.11 30.20 -0.43
CA GLN A 360 10.27 31.27 0.12
C GLN A 360 10.30 31.28 1.65
N THR A 361 10.18 30.09 2.25
CA THR A 361 10.26 29.94 3.70
C THR A 361 11.63 30.37 4.24
N ALA A 362 12.72 30.03 3.53
CA ALA A 362 14.08 30.40 3.92
C ALA A 362 14.37 31.90 3.72
N ALA A 363 13.86 32.51 2.65
CA ALA A 363 14.06 33.92 2.33
C ALA A 363 13.19 34.86 3.19
N GLY A 364 12.04 34.36 3.67
CA GLY A 364 11.13 35.12 4.54
C GLY A 364 10.30 36.19 3.83
N HIS A 365 10.21 36.15 2.49
CA HIS A 365 9.39 37.05 1.68
C HIS A 365 8.79 36.29 0.49
N ASP A 366 7.77 36.88 -0.16
CA ASP A 366 7.06 36.25 -1.29
C ASP A 366 8.00 36.00 -2.48
N LEU A 367 7.93 34.80 -3.05
CA LEU A 367 8.67 34.35 -4.25
C LEU A 367 7.71 33.96 -5.39
N SER A 368 6.46 34.39 -5.35
CA SER A 368 5.44 34.05 -6.37
C SER A 368 5.90 34.32 -7.81
N THR A 369 6.60 35.44 -8.04
CA THR A 369 7.14 35.81 -9.36
C THR A 369 8.28 34.89 -9.80
N ALA A 370 9.19 34.54 -8.89
CA ALA A 370 10.28 33.61 -9.14
C ALA A 370 9.73 32.20 -9.45
N ARG A 371 8.74 31.73 -8.68
CA ARG A 371 8.04 30.49 -8.94
C ARG A 371 7.41 30.48 -10.34
N ALA A 372 6.67 31.54 -10.70
CA ALA A 372 6.05 31.64 -12.01
C ALA A 372 7.08 31.57 -13.16
N ALA A 373 8.21 32.28 -13.02
CA ALA A 373 9.29 32.27 -14.00
C ALA A 373 9.90 30.87 -14.20
N LEU A 374 10.11 30.14 -13.10
CA LEU A 374 10.66 28.78 -13.11
C LEU A 374 9.74 27.82 -13.88
N ILE A 375 8.44 27.87 -13.58
CA ILE A 375 7.41 27.05 -14.22
C ILE A 375 7.25 27.43 -15.70
N GLU A 376 7.19 28.73 -16.01
CA GLU A 376 7.14 29.24 -17.39
C GLU A 376 8.33 28.74 -18.22
N GLY A 377 9.53 28.77 -17.64
CA GLY A 377 10.73 28.24 -18.28
C GLY A 377 10.57 26.78 -18.70
N VAL A 378 10.06 25.94 -17.81
CA VAL A 378 9.80 24.51 -18.10
C VAL A 378 8.73 24.36 -19.17
N ASP A 379 7.58 25.01 -19.02
CA ASP A 379 6.44 24.91 -19.94
C ASP A 379 6.80 25.35 -21.37
N SER A 380 7.69 26.33 -21.49
CA SER A 380 8.06 26.91 -22.79
C SER A 380 8.82 25.95 -23.72
N ILE A 381 9.33 24.82 -23.21
CA ILE A 381 10.17 23.89 -23.96
C ILE A 381 9.88 22.41 -23.72
N ARG A 382 9.09 22.05 -22.69
CA ARG A 382 8.87 20.64 -22.36
C ARG A 382 8.16 19.90 -23.50
N ASP A 383 8.62 18.68 -23.77
CA ASP A 383 8.06 17.78 -24.78
C ASP A 383 7.61 16.41 -24.22
N TRP A 384 7.65 16.27 -22.88
CA TRP A 384 7.24 15.08 -22.10
C TRP A 384 5.85 15.17 -21.46
#